data_AF-A0A420N092-F1
#
_entry.id   AF-A0A420N092-F1
#
_cell.length_a   1.000
_cell.length_b   1.000
_cell.length_c   1.000
_cell.angle_alpha   90.00
_cell.angle_beta   90.00
_cell.angle_gamma   90.00
#
_symmetry.space_group_name_H-M   'P 1'
#
loop_
_entity.id
_entity.type
_entity.pdbx_description
1 polymer ?
#
loop_
_entity_poly.entity_id
_entity_poly.type
_entity_poly.pdbx_seq_one_letter_code
_entity_poly.pdbx_strand_id
1 'polypeptide(L)'
;MLPYDKASDRTTLEYYHGPAVVINERTACFPPNFINTSIQWDTGERTGINGLYLNATFAVENQTDFLGKELSKPVQVYCKLYNIWNDTKTSTNWPTALCNELAMVEVSSKSVTMNPLSGWSYGFRYVTLVNSGEVLNGHFESGIGSAIPPDLQKELDNLTYRTDGPWTLAQTANGTEVFNATMCFISQNLPHKFNVTMTGKAVASEPTFLTELSSLTVLRNDTGVLRQLGVGISPGNTTGRGTLNLEVHSGPDLWMELDGEVSIQSAYLELRVTLVEFSALGGWSLAGNIVFNDLTTTVIWATHPEHAAMFQKILHETDVILRLASIFEPTHEVTTINAQNFVVPQQWTGFIVAIAILIMHFILTALTLVLFAKRTQSSLLGNAWQAVSQLVSPETQDIIRAAGSEGIRDRQVEALARSAGRNREVYALASGVDNGRIELCVR
;
A
#
# COMPACT_ATOMS: atom_id res chain seq x y z
N MET A 1 11.90 1.30 6.56
CA MET A 1 10.47 1.13 6.91
C MET A 1 9.99 2.41 7.59
N LEU A 2 8.67 2.70 7.60
CA LEU A 2 8.14 3.87 8.31
C LEU A 2 8.27 3.68 9.84
N PRO A 3 8.54 4.75 10.59
CA PRO A 3 8.93 4.63 11.99
C PRO A 3 7.70 4.58 12.93
N TYR A 4 6.80 3.63 12.68
CA TYR A 4 5.62 3.39 13.50
C TYR A 4 5.45 1.90 13.73
N ASP A 5 5.13 1.50 14.95
CA ASP A 5 4.96 0.08 15.32
C ASP A 5 3.63 -0.49 14.83
N LYS A 6 2.57 0.32 14.86
CA LYS A 6 1.23 -0.11 14.48
C LYS A 6 1.02 -0.01 12.97
N ALA A 7 0.51 -1.10 12.38
CA ALA A 7 0.11 -1.14 10.97
C ALA A 7 -0.94 -0.07 10.64
N SER A 8 -1.85 0.26 11.56
CA SER A 8 -2.83 1.35 11.38
C SER A 8 -2.16 2.70 11.12
N ASP A 9 -1.07 2.98 11.84
CA ASP A 9 -0.40 4.28 11.79
C ASP A 9 0.42 4.39 10.50
N ARG A 10 0.97 3.28 10.00
CA ARG A 10 1.65 3.19 8.70
C ARG A 10 0.67 3.28 7.52
N THR A 11 -0.46 2.57 7.59
CA THR A 11 -1.45 2.52 6.49
C THR A 11 -2.24 3.81 6.32
N THR A 12 -2.44 4.56 7.40
CA THR A 12 -3.14 5.86 7.37
C THR A 12 -2.24 7.04 7.02
N LEU A 13 -0.92 6.86 6.99
CA LEU A 13 0.03 7.95 6.76
C LEU A 13 -0.10 8.51 5.33
N GLU A 14 -0.36 9.82 5.23
CA GLU A 14 -0.43 10.54 3.95
C GLU A 14 0.72 11.54 3.79
N TYR A 15 1.25 12.01 4.91
CA TYR A 15 2.36 12.95 4.94
C TYR A 15 3.28 12.65 6.12
N TYR A 16 4.59 12.66 5.87
CA TYR A 16 5.63 12.60 6.88
C TYR A 16 6.70 13.64 6.55
N HIS A 17 7.12 14.42 7.54
CA HIS A 17 8.29 15.29 7.44
C HIS A 17 9.12 15.17 8.70
N GLY A 18 10.37 14.73 8.55
CA GLY A 18 11.29 14.53 9.66
C GLY A 18 12.43 13.57 9.32
N PRO A 19 13.27 13.23 10.32
CA PRO A 19 14.39 12.33 10.11
C PRO A 19 13.92 10.90 9.80
N ALA A 20 14.50 10.27 8.79
CA ALA A 20 14.30 8.86 8.48
C ALA A 20 15.59 8.23 7.98
N VAL A 21 15.72 6.92 8.18
CA VAL A 21 16.82 6.14 7.61
C VAL A 21 16.52 5.87 6.14
N VAL A 22 17.42 6.30 5.26
CA VAL A 22 17.33 6.04 3.82
C VAL A 22 18.52 5.20 3.41
N ILE A 23 18.25 4.07 2.77
CA ILE A 23 19.26 3.17 2.22
C ILE A 23 19.16 3.22 0.69
N ASN A 24 20.27 3.55 0.05
CA ASN A 24 20.38 3.56 -1.40
C ASN A 24 21.06 2.29 -1.88
N GLU A 25 20.32 1.19 -2.01
CA GLU A 25 20.86 -0.05 -2.56
C GLU A 25 20.83 -0.03 -4.10
N ARG A 26 21.80 -0.69 -4.71
CA ARG A 26 21.89 -0.93 -6.15
C ARG A 26 22.33 -2.37 -6.38
N THR A 27 21.66 -3.04 -7.30
CA THR A 27 22.00 -4.40 -7.71
C THR A 27 22.14 -4.42 -9.22
N ALA A 28 23.21 -5.04 -9.71
CA ALA A 28 23.42 -5.29 -11.14
C ALA A 28 23.98 -6.70 -11.32
N CYS A 29 23.42 -7.46 -12.25
CA CYS A 29 23.82 -8.84 -12.50
C CYS A 29 24.38 -8.99 -13.91
N PHE A 30 25.42 -9.80 -14.03
CA PHE A 30 26.17 -10.00 -15.26
C PHE A 30 26.44 -11.47 -15.50
N PRO A 31 26.53 -11.89 -16.78
CA PRO A 31 26.88 -13.26 -17.12
C PRO A 31 28.37 -13.52 -16.80
N PRO A 32 28.71 -14.51 -15.94
CA PRO A 32 30.09 -14.85 -15.65
C PRO A 32 30.74 -15.68 -16.77
N ASN A 33 32.02 -15.44 -17.06
CA ASN A 33 32.84 -16.29 -17.92
C ASN A 33 33.55 -17.35 -17.06
N PHE A 34 33.23 -18.62 -17.28
CA PHE A 34 33.84 -19.74 -16.55
C PHE A 34 35.24 -20.05 -17.10
N ILE A 35 36.25 -19.99 -16.23
CA ILE A 35 37.65 -20.31 -16.54
C ILE A 35 37.95 -21.77 -16.19
N ASN A 36 37.55 -22.16 -14.98
CA ASN A 36 37.62 -23.53 -14.51
C ASN A 36 36.30 -23.88 -13.85
N THR A 37 35.82 -25.09 -14.03
CA THR A 37 34.54 -25.54 -13.48
C THR A 37 34.60 -27.03 -13.27
N SER A 38 34.14 -27.44 -12.11
CA SER A 38 34.08 -28.83 -11.70
C SER A 38 32.85 -29.02 -10.83
N ILE A 39 32.00 -29.96 -11.23
CA ILE A 39 30.86 -30.40 -10.43
C ILE A 39 31.21 -31.77 -9.87
N GLN A 40 31.21 -31.89 -8.54
CA GLN A 40 31.60 -33.13 -7.87
C GLN A 40 30.70 -33.41 -6.69
N TRP A 41 30.58 -34.69 -6.36
CA TRP A 41 29.95 -35.11 -5.11
C TRP A 41 30.96 -34.97 -3.96
N ASP A 42 30.62 -34.16 -2.97
CA ASP A 42 31.36 -34.08 -1.71
C ASP A 42 30.69 -34.99 -0.68
N THR A 43 31.46 -35.85 -0.03
CA THR A 43 30.98 -36.75 1.03
C THR A 43 30.75 -36.03 2.37
N GLY A 44 31.05 -34.74 2.44
CA GLY A 44 30.85 -33.91 3.61
C GLY A 44 32.05 -33.85 4.56
N GLU A 45 33.20 -34.43 4.20
CA GLU A 45 34.43 -34.32 5.02
C GLU A 45 34.87 -32.87 5.21
N ARG A 46 34.63 -32.02 4.20
CA ARG A 46 35.01 -30.60 4.23
C ARG A 46 33.92 -29.68 4.78
N THR A 47 32.66 -29.99 4.51
CA THR A 47 31.51 -29.10 4.71
C THR A 47 30.54 -29.58 5.81
N GLY A 48 30.77 -30.78 6.36
CA GLY A 48 29.90 -31.43 7.33
C GLY A 48 28.62 -32.03 6.74
N ILE A 49 28.36 -31.86 5.44
CA ILE A 49 27.16 -32.36 4.77
C ILE A 49 27.52 -32.85 3.37
N ASN A 50 27.03 -34.04 3.01
CA ASN A 50 27.18 -34.56 1.66
C ASN A 50 26.30 -33.79 0.63
N GLY A 51 26.72 -33.81 -0.63
CA GLY A 51 25.93 -33.25 -1.70
C GLY A 51 26.71 -32.97 -2.97
N LEU A 52 26.01 -32.43 -3.95
CA LEU A 52 26.60 -31.97 -5.20
C LEU A 52 27.15 -30.55 -5.02
N TYR A 53 28.43 -30.34 -5.31
CA TYR A 53 29.09 -29.05 -5.19
C TYR A 53 29.63 -28.57 -6.53
N LEU A 54 29.41 -27.29 -6.80
CA LEU A 54 30.07 -26.54 -7.85
C LEU A 54 31.36 -25.95 -7.29
N ASN A 55 32.50 -26.29 -7.89
CA ASN A 55 33.77 -25.60 -7.69
C ASN A 55 34.16 -24.94 -9.02
N ALA A 56 34.04 -23.62 -9.07
CA ALA A 56 34.29 -22.85 -10.29
C ALA A 56 35.18 -21.65 -10.03
N THR A 57 35.88 -21.21 -11.07
CA THR A 57 36.55 -19.92 -11.12
C THR A 57 35.98 -19.15 -12.30
N PHE A 58 35.46 -17.96 -12.07
CA PHE A 58 34.88 -17.12 -13.11
C PHE A 58 35.46 -15.72 -13.13
N ALA A 59 35.31 -15.03 -14.26
CA ALA A 59 35.56 -13.61 -14.40
C ALA A 59 34.37 -12.93 -15.08
N VAL A 60 34.15 -11.64 -14.81
CA VAL A 60 33.18 -10.83 -15.54
C VAL A 60 33.94 -9.81 -16.39
N GLU A 61 33.95 -10.00 -17.70
CA GLU A 61 34.72 -9.18 -18.63
C GLU A 61 33.96 -7.93 -19.09
N ASN A 62 34.66 -6.79 -19.19
CA ASN A 62 34.25 -5.57 -19.92
C ASN A 62 32.90 -4.93 -19.54
N GLN A 63 32.25 -5.37 -18.46
CA GLN A 63 30.96 -4.84 -18.00
C GLN A 63 31.02 -4.25 -16.59
N THR A 64 32.17 -4.32 -15.93
CA THR A 64 32.39 -3.89 -14.53
C THR A 64 33.26 -2.64 -14.42
N ASP A 65 33.48 -1.89 -15.50
CA ASP A 65 34.33 -0.70 -15.53
C ASP A 65 33.93 0.36 -14.49
N PHE A 66 32.64 0.45 -14.16
CA PHE A 66 32.11 1.33 -13.11
C PHE A 66 32.39 0.83 -11.68
N LEU A 67 32.74 -0.44 -11.51
CA LEU A 67 33.04 -1.08 -10.24
C LEU A 67 34.55 -1.10 -9.92
N GLY A 68 35.40 -0.77 -10.90
CA GLY A 68 36.86 -0.67 -10.76
C GLY A 68 37.62 -1.97 -11.09
N LYS A 69 38.91 -1.82 -11.45
CA LYS A 69 39.77 -2.90 -11.99
C LYS A 69 39.98 -4.10 -11.05
N GLU A 70 39.78 -3.93 -9.75
CA GLU A 70 39.92 -5.00 -8.76
C GLU A 70 38.82 -6.06 -8.87
N LEU A 71 37.65 -5.72 -9.43
CA LEU A 71 36.53 -6.64 -9.64
C LEU A 71 36.56 -7.41 -10.96
N SER A 72 37.50 -7.10 -11.84
CA SER A 72 37.75 -7.88 -13.06
C SER A 72 38.64 -9.11 -12.82
N LYS A 73 39.09 -9.32 -11.57
CA LYS A 73 39.90 -10.48 -11.19
C LYS A 73 39.04 -11.75 -11.16
N PRO A 74 39.61 -12.91 -11.52
CA PRO A 74 38.94 -14.18 -11.34
C PRO A 74 38.55 -14.42 -9.88
N VAL A 75 37.31 -14.87 -9.68
CA VAL A 75 36.70 -15.16 -8.37
C VAL A 75 36.46 -16.66 -8.29
N GLN A 76 36.72 -17.26 -7.12
CA GLN A 76 36.50 -18.68 -6.90
C GLN A 76 35.18 -18.90 -6.18
N VAL A 77 34.31 -19.76 -6.70
CA VAL A 77 33.07 -20.13 -6.01
C VAL A 77 33.07 -21.61 -5.73
N TYR A 78 32.76 -21.93 -4.48
CA TYR A 78 32.49 -23.27 -4.02
C TYR A 78 31.15 -23.27 -3.30
N CYS A 79 30.14 -23.93 -3.87
CA CYS A 79 28.79 -23.93 -3.30
C CYS A 79 28.03 -25.22 -3.61
N LYS A 80 27.17 -25.61 -2.67
CA LYS A 80 26.24 -26.73 -2.85
C LYS A 80 25.19 -26.36 -3.91
N LEU A 81 24.94 -27.29 -4.83
CA LEU A 81 23.92 -27.19 -5.87
C LEU A 81 22.66 -27.94 -5.47
N TYR A 82 21.54 -27.55 -6.06
CA TYR A 82 20.34 -28.37 -5.99
C TYR A 82 20.50 -29.57 -6.92
N ASN A 83 20.12 -30.72 -6.40
CA ASN A 83 20.21 -32.02 -7.08
C ASN A 83 19.01 -32.94 -6.76
N ILE A 84 18.05 -32.44 -5.97
CA ILE A 84 16.85 -33.17 -5.59
C ILE A 84 15.67 -32.19 -5.57
N TRP A 85 14.74 -32.34 -6.51
CA TRP A 85 13.45 -31.66 -6.51
C TRP A 85 12.39 -32.49 -7.23
N ASN A 86 11.13 -32.24 -6.90
CA ASN A 86 10.03 -32.95 -7.53
C ASN A 86 9.68 -32.31 -8.89
N ASP A 87 9.94 -33.03 -9.98
CA ASP A 87 9.69 -32.59 -11.36
C ASP A 87 8.20 -32.68 -11.79
N THR A 88 7.28 -32.75 -10.82
CA THR A 88 5.85 -32.63 -11.14
C THR A 88 5.61 -31.27 -11.80
N LYS A 89 4.88 -31.24 -12.93
CA LYS A 89 4.46 -30.02 -13.68
C LYS A 89 3.79 -28.90 -12.84
N THR A 90 3.54 -29.16 -11.57
CA THR A 90 2.99 -28.23 -10.55
C THR A 90 4.07 -27.51 -9.73
N SER A 91 5.34 -27.93 -9.82
CA SER A 91 6.47 -27.26 -9.17
C SER A 91 6.91 -26.07 -10.01
N THR A 92 6.60 -24.86 -9.55
CA THR A 92 6.96 -23.62 -10.24
C THR A 92 8.30 -23.04 -9.78
N ASN A 93 8.89 -23.51 -8.68
CA ASN A 93 10.11 -22.92 -8.13
C ASN A 93 11.35 -23.42 -8.88
N TRP A 94 12.29 -22.52 -9.17
CA TRP A 94 13.58 -22.91 -9.75
C TRP A 94 14.50 -23.55 -8.70
N PRO A 95 15.27 -24.59 -9.06
CA PRO A 95 16.29 -25.20 -8.21
C PRO A 95 17.55 -24.29 -8.09
N THR A 96 17.34 -23.13 -7.47
CA THR A 96 18.33 -22.04 -7.38
C THR A 96 19.07 -22.05 -6.05
N ALA A 97 20.39 -22.07 -6.12
CA ALA A 97 21.29 -21.82 -5.00
C ALA A 97 21.90 -20.41 -5.08
N LEU A 98 22.00 -19.74 -3.93
CA LEU A 98 22.74 -18.50 -3.74
C LEU A 98 24.11 -18.83 -3.16
N CYS A 99 25.13 -18.83 -4.01
CA CYS A 99 26.51 -19.07 -3.65
C CYS A 99 27.15 -17.80 -3.07
N ASN A 100 27.80 -17.93 -1.92
CA ASN A 100 28.51 -16.85 -1.22
C ASN A 100 29.95 -17.31 -0.91
N GLU A 101 30.93 -16.46 -1.20
CA GLU A 101 32.34 -16.78 -0.98
C GLU A 101 32.84 -16.29 0.40
N LEU A 102 33.78 -17.05 0.97
CA LEU A 102 34.56 -16.68 2.16
C LEU A 102 35.46 -15.45 1.92
N ALA A 103 35.97 -15.27 0.71
CA ALA A 103 37.00 -14.27 0.42
C ALA A 103 36.45 -12.85 0.55
N MET A 104 36.88 -12.16 1.61
CA MET A 104 36.59 -10.76 1.89
C MET A 104 37.30 -9.86 0.87
N VAL A 105 36.75 -9.73 -0.35
CA VAL A 105 37.22 -8.67 -1.24
C VAL A 105 36.40 -7.42 -0.93
N GLU A 106 36.96 -6.57 -0.06
CA GLU A 106 36.49 -5.20 0.07
C GLU A 106 36.78 -4.44 -1.21
N VAL A 107 35.74 -4.20 -2.01
CA VAL A 107 35.88 -3.40 -3.22
C VAL A 107 35.73 -1.96 -2.79
N SER A 108 36.84 -1.38 -2.35
CA SER A 108 36.94 0.06 -2.19
C SER A 108 36.97 0.68 -3.58
N SER A 109 35.83 1.23 -4.05
CA SER A 109 35.80 2.06 -5.25
C SER A 109 36.44 3.41 -4.92
N LYS A 110 37.75 3.45 -4.69
CA LYS A 110 38.47 4.67 -4.27
C LYS A 110 38.36 5.83 -5.27
N SER A 111 37.73 5.67 -6.45
CA SER A 111 37.73 6.72 -7.47
C SER A 111 36.58 6.81 -8.49
N VAL A 112 35.50 6.01 -8.46
CA VAL A 112 34.59 5.98 -9.65
C VAL A 112 33.10 6.29 -9.37
N THR A 113 32.50 5.80 -8.28
CA THR A 113 31.06 6.04 -8.04
C THR A 113 30.75 6.40 -6.59
N MET A 114 30.42 7.67 -6.34
CA MET A 114 29.88 8.13 -5.06
C MET A 114 28.38 7.92 -5.02
N ASN A 115 27.86 7.52 -3.86
CA ASN A 115 26.45 7.56 -3.56
C ASN A 115 26.00 9.02 -3.55
N PRO A 116 25.10 9.46 -4.44
CA PRO A 116 24.69 10.86 -4.54
C PRO A 116 23.95 11.35 -3.29
N LEU A 117 23.42 10.45 -2.45
CA LEU A 117 22.74 10.82 -1.22
C LEU A 117 23.73 11.02 -0.07
N SER A 118 24.67 10.09 0.15
CA SER A 118 25.61 10.19 1.28
C SER A 118 26.93 10.89 0.94
N GLY A 119 27.30 10.99 -0.35
CA GLY A 119 28.63 11.43 -0.78
C GLY A 119 29.74 10.39 -0.53
N TRP A 120 29.40 9.23 0.04
CA TRP A 120 30.35 8.15 0.32
C TRP A 120 30.49 7.24 -0.91
N SER A 121 31.65 6.63 -1.10
CA SER A 121 31.85 5.63 -2.16
C SER A 121 30.93 4.43 -1.96
N TYR A 122 30.37 3.90 -3.06
CA TYR A 122 29.68 2.61 -3.00
C TYR A 122 30.66 1.48 -2.65
N GLY A 123 30.33 0.69 -1.64
CA GLY A 123 30.94 -0.62 -1.42
C GLY A 123 30.15 -1.67 -2.18
N PHE A 124 30.74 -2.33 -3.18
CA PHE A 124 30.08 -3.45 -3.86
C PHE A 124 30.55 -4.79 -3.30
N ARG A 125 29.61 -5.73 -3.24
CA ARG A 125 29.86 -7.15 -3.02
C ARG A 125 29.24 -7.93 -4.14
N TYR A 126 29.73 -9.13 -4.38
CA TYR A 126 29.12 -10.03 -5.34
C TYR A 126 28.49 -11.24 -4.64
N VAL A 127 27.41 -11.74 -5.22
CA VAL A 127 26.81 -13.03 -4.93
C VAL A 127 26.60 -13.75 -6.25
N THR A 128 26.68 -15.08 -6.24
CA THR A 128 26.45 -15.87 -7.46
C THR A 128 25.16 -16.66 -7.29
N LEU A 129 24.26 -16.56 -8.25
CA LEU A 129 23.07 -17.40 -8.30
C LEU A 129 23.32 -18.51 -9.31
N VAL A 130 23.00 -19.74 -8.93
CA VAL A 130 23.13 -20.90 -9.80
C VAL A 130 21.80 -21.63 -9.81
N ASN A 131 21.19 -21.73 -10.99
CA ASN A 131 20.01 -22.54 -11.24
C ASN A 131 20.44 -23.89 -11.81
N SER A 132 20.02 -24.98 -11.18
CA SER A 132 20.44 -26.33 -11.56
C SER A 132 19.58 -26.87 -12.71
N GLY A 133 20.19 -27.51 -13.69
CA GLY A 133 19.50 -28.13 -14.82
C GLY A 133 18.97 -29.52 -14.48
N GLU A 134 18.02 -30.02 -15.29
CA GLU A 134 17.37 -31.33 -15.09
C GLU A 134 18.37 -32.49 -14.96
N VAL A 135 19.51 -32.42 -15.64
CA VAL A 135 20.59 -33.42 -15.59
C VAL A 135 21.13 -33.64 -14.17
N LEU A 136 21.02 -32.65 -13.29
CA LEU A 136 21.50 -32.75 -11.92
C LEU A 136 20.42 -33.30 -10.96
N ASN A 137 19.17 -33.44 -11.40
CA ASN A 137 18.07 -33.89 -10.55
C ASN A 137 18.10 -35.40 -10.28
N GLY A 138 17.72 -35.81 -9.07
CA GLY A 138 17.61 -37.23 -8.68
C GLY A 138 18.95 -37.90 -8.38
N HIS A 139 20.05 -37.16 -8.42
CA HIS A 139 21.39 -37.67 -8.10
C HIS A 139 21.67 -37.50 -6.60
N PHE A 140 21.33 -38.50 -5.79
CA PHE A 140 21.60 -38.50 -4.35
C PHE A 140 22.20 -39.83 -3.89
N GLU A 141 23.12 -39.76 -2.93
CA GLU A 141 23.79 -40.94 -2.39
C GLU A 141 22.86 -41.69 -1.42
N SER A 142 22.62 -42.97 -1.70
CA SER A 142 21.84 -43.89 -0.82
C SER A 142 22.71 -44.99 -0.20
N GLY A 143 24.04 -44.92 -0.34
CA GLY A 143 25.00 -45.96 0.06
C GLY A 143 26.44 -45.44 0.14
N ILE A 144 27.44 -46.28 -0.17
CA ILE A 144 28.86 -45.89 -0.23
C ILE A 144 29.24 -45.79 -1.72
N GLY A 145 29.40 -44.57 -2.25
CA GLY A 145 29.84 -44.33 -3.64
C GLY A 145 29.41 -42.97 -4.20
N SER A 146 30.00 -42.51 -5.32
CA SER A 146 29.58 -41.22 -5.90
C SER A 146 28.12 -41.26 -6.37
N ALA A 147 27.33 -40.25 -6.00
CA ALA A 147 25.96 -40.10 -6.51
C ALA A 147 25.89 -39.80 -8.02
N ILE A 148 27.02 -39.39 -8.60
CA ILE A 148 27.18 -39.09 -10.03
C ILE A 148 27.73 -40.34 -10.74
N PRO A 149 27.03 -40.89 -11.75
CA PRO A 149 27.56 -41.97 -12.58
C PRO A 149 28.84 -41.56 -13.33
N PRO A 150 29.82 -42.47 -13.55
CA PRO A 150 31.08 -42.12 -14.20
C PRO A 150 30.94 -41.53 -15.62
N ASP A 151 29.93 -41.96 -16.36
CA ASP A 151 29.68 -41.44 -17.71
C ASP A 151 29.11 -40.02 -17.67
N LEU A 152 28.22 -39.74 -16.70
CA LEU A 152 27.75 -38.38 -16.45
C LEU A 152 28.89 -37.48 -15.98
N GLN A 153 29.78 -37.97 -15.10
CA GLN A 153 30.93 -37.19 -14.64
C GLN A 153 31.82 -36.75 -15.82
N LYS A 154 32.08 -37.62 -16.80
CA LYS A 154 32.83 -37.26 -18.01
C LYS A 154 32.16 -36.15 -18.82
N GLU A 155 30.82 -36.13 -18.87
CA GLU A 155 30.07 -35.06 -19.52
C GLU A 155 30.16 -33.74 -18.73
N LEU A 156 30.08 -33.81 -17.41
CA LEU A 156 30.20 -32.66 -16.49
C LEU A 156 31.63 -32.08 -16.45
N ASP A 157 32.64 -32.88 -16.74
CA ASP A 157 34.04 -32.42 -16.82
C ASP A 157 34.32 -31.66 -18.14
N ASN A 158 33.44 -31.75 -19.14
CA ASN A 158 33.61 -31.14 -20.47
C ASN A 158 32.41 -30.28 -20.88
N LEU A 159 32.13 -29.26 -20.07
CA LEU A 159 31.03 -28.31 -20.30
C LEU A 159 31.41 -27.23 -21.31
N THR A 160 30.40 -26.79 -22.05
CA THR A 160 30.43 -25.62 -22.93
C THR A 160 29.56 -24.52 -22.35
N TYR A 161 29.90 -23.25 -22.62
CA TYR A 161 29.22 -22.11 -22.03
C TYR A 161 28.68 -21.16 -23.09
N ARG A 162 27.45 -20.69 -22.89
CA ARG A 162 26.81 -19.67 -23.72
C ARG A 162 26.25 -18.57 -22.82
N THR A 163 26.43 -17.32 -23.22
CA THR A 163 25.77 -16.19 -22.56
C THR A 163 24.31 -16.08 -23.02
N ASP A 164 23.41 -15.79 -22.09
CA ASP A 164 21.99 -15.58 -22.32
C ASP A 164 21.47 -14.47 -21.39
N GLY A 165 21.44 -13.25 -21.90
CA GLY A 165 21.12 -12.06 -21.10
C GLY A 165 22.09 -11.91 -19.90
N PRO A 166 21.57 -11.75 -18.67
CA PRO A 166 22.40 -11.66 -17.47
C PRO A 166 22.95 -13.02 -16.99
N TRP A 167 22.63 -14.13 -17.66
CA TRP A 167 23.00 -15.47 -17.27
C TRP A 167 24.05 -16.08 -18.20
N THR A 168 24.84 -17.00 -17.66
CA THR A 168 25.68 -17.93 -18.43
C THR A 168 25.13 -19.32 -18.27
N LEU A 169 24.74 -19.93 -19.39
CA LEU A 169 24.23 -21.28 -19.50
C LEU A 169 25.40 -22.23 -19.75
N ALA A 170 25.53 -23.25 -18.89
CA ALA A 170 26.48 -24.35 -19.02
C ALA A 170 25.77 -25.58 -19.58
N GLN A 171 26.31 -26.16 -20.64
CA GLN A 171 25.73 -27.30 -21.35
C GLN A 171 26.76 -28.39 -21.59
N THR A 172 26.32 -29.65 -21.61
CA THR A 172 27.15 -30.77 -22.06
C THR A 172 27.48 -30.63 -23.55
N ALA A 173 28.46 -31.40 -24.05
CA ALA A 173 28.77 -31.44 -25.48
C ALA A 173 27.57 -31.80 -26.38
N ASN A 174 26.55 -32.47 -25.82
CA ASN A 174 25.32 -32.84 -26.51
C ASN A 174 24.26 -31.72 -26.51
N GLY A 175 24.56 -30.56 -25.90
CA GLY A 175 23.65 -29.41 -25.80
C GLY A 175 22.64 -29.49 -24.67
N THR A 176 22.78 -30.45 -23.74
CA THR A 176 21.89 -30.58 -22.59
C THR A 176 22.26 -29.58 -21.50
N GLU A 177 21.29 -28.83 -20.98
CA GLU A 177 21.52 -27.82 -19.94
C GLU A 177 21.88 -28.46 -18.60
N VAL A 178 23.00 -28.03 -18.02
CA VAL A 178 23.52 -28.53 -16.74
C VAL A 178 23.26 -27.53 -15.62
N PHE A 179 23.53 -26.25 -15.85
CA PHE A 179 23.17 -25.17 -14.94
C PHE A 179 23.19 -23.81 -15.63
N ASN A 180 22.48 -22.83 -15.07
CA ASN A 180 22.58 -21.41 -15.43
C ASN A 180 23.13 -20.62 -14.25
N ALA A 181 24.10 -19.74 -14.47
CA ALA A 181 24.67 -18.92 -13.42
C ALA A 181 24.66 -17.42 -13.76
N THR A 182 24.43 -16.58 -12.75
CA THR A 182 24.59 -15.12 -12.88
C THR A 182 25.35 -14.58 -11.67
N MET A 183 26.18 -13.56 -11.89
CA MET A 183 26.94 -12.90 -10.84
C MET A 183 26.36 -11.51 -10.59
N CYS A 184 25.85 -11.31 -9.38
CA CYS A 184 25.17 -10.08 -8.99
C CYS A 184 26.00 -9.25 -8.04
N PHE A 185 26.28 -8.01 -8.43
CA PHE A 185 26.93 -7.00 -7.61
C PHE A 185 25.89 -6.19 -6.86
N ILE A 186 25.91 -6.27 -5.54
CA ILE A 186 25.01 -5.58 -4.62
C ILE A 186 25.81 -4.52 -3.90
N SER A 187 25.35 -3.27 -3.94
CA SER A 187 25.93 -2.19 -3.16
C SER A 187 25.53 -2.36 -1.70
N GLN A 188 26.50 -2.64 -0.84
CA GLN A 188 26.33 -2.56 0.61
C GLN A 188 26.68 -1.14 1.03
N ASN A 189 25.66 -0.39 1.45
CA ASN A 189 25.84 0.95 1.99
C ASN A 189 25.36 0.95 3.43
N LEU A 190 26.12 1.57 4.33
CA LEU A 190 25.62 1.83 5.66
C LEU A 190 24.32 2.66 5.57
N PRO A 191 23.32 2.37 6.40
CA PRO A 191 22.14 3.22 6.52
C PRO A 191 22.55 4.64 6.92
N HIS A 192 21.89 5.66 6.41
CA HIS A 192 22.13 7.04 6.83
C HIS A 192 20.82 7.70 7.20
N LYS A 193 20.88 8.61 8.18
CA LYS A 193 19.74 9.41 8.60
C LYS A 193 19.69 10.68 7.74
N PHE A 194 18.55 10.90 7.12
CA PHE A 194 18.26 12.10 6.34
C PHE A 194 16.97 12.73 6.85
N ASN A 195 16.84 14.04 6.69
CA ASN A 195 15.53 14.67 6.76
C ASN A 195 14.80 14.42 5.44
N VAL A 196 13.59 13.88 5.53
CA VAL A 196 12.81 13.48 4.36
C VAL A 196 11.40 14.04 4.43
N THR A 197 10.82 14.26 3.26
CA THR A 197 9.37 14.42 3.12
C THR A 197 8.83 13.19 2.40
N MET A 198 7.85 12.52 2.99
CA MET A 198 7.11 11.45 2.33
C MET A 198 5.67 11.87 2.10
N THR A 199 5.16 11.71 0.88
CA THR A 199 3.78 12.10 0.52
C THR A 199 3.08 11.00 -0.24
N GLY A 200 1.78 10.81 0.02
CA GLY A 200 1.00 9.79 -0.68
C GLY A 200 -0.44 9.73 -0.21
N LYS A 201 -1.06 8.57 -0.38
CA LYS A 201 -2.43 8.29 0.05
C LYS A 201 -2.45 7.16 1.04
N ALA A 202 -3.37 7.24 1.99
CA ALA A 202 -3.64 6.12 2.88
C ALA A 202 -4.02 4.87 2.06
N VAL A 203 -3.56 3.71 2.53
CA VAL A 203 -3.89 2.39 1.98
C VAL A 203 -4.82 1.66 2.93
N ALA A 204 -5.66 0.76 2.39
CA ALA A 204 -6.65 0.07 3.20
C ALA A 204 -6.02 -0.93 4.20
N SER A 205 -4.91 -1.56 3.83
CA SER A 205 -4.17 -2.52 4.65
C SER A 205 -2.74 -2.68 4.15
N GLU A 206 -1.84 -3.13 5.02
CA GLU A 206 -0.51 -3.59 4.59
C GLU A 206 -0.64 -4.93 3.85
N PRO A 207 0.26 -5.23 2.90
CA PRO A 207 0.31 -6.57 2.31
C PRO A 207 0.64 -7.61 3.38
N THR A 208 -0.10 -8.71 3.37
CA THR A 208 0.17 -9.85 4.24
C THR A 208 1.12 -10.82 3.54
N PHE A 209 2.16 -11.25 4.23
CA PHE A 209 2.86 -12.48 3.85
C PHE A 209 1.99 -13.67 4.26
N LEU A 210 1.75 -14.62 3.33
CA LEU A 210 1.04 -15.85 3.67
C LEU A 210 1.99 -16.75 4.47
N THR A 211 1.62 -16.99 5.73
CA THR A 211 2.49 -17.42 6.83
C THR A 211 2.53 -18.93 7.09
N GLU A 212 1.84 -19.79 6.32
CA GLU A 212 1.89 -21.22 6.60
C GLU A 212 2.77 -22.00 5.62
N LEU A 213 3.66 -22.84 6.17
CA LEU A 213 4.47 -23.81 5.43
C LEU A 213 3.61 -24.73 4.54
N SER A 214 2.36 -25.02 4.96
CA SER A 214 1.33 -25.74 4.20
C SER A 214 0.83 -24.96 2.98
N SER A 215 0.75 -23.62 3.10
CA SER A 215 0.28 -22.71 2.06
C SER A 215 1.33 -22.35 1.01
N LEU A 216 2.59 -22.74 1.17
CA LEU A 216 3.65 -22.61 0.14
C LEU A 216 3.39 -23.44 -1.11
N THR A 217 2.50 -24.44 -1.04
CA THR A 217 2.01 -25.19 -2.20
C THR A 217 0.97 -24.40 -3.01
N VAL A 218 0.50 -23.28 -2.46
CA VAL A 218 -0.54 -22.46 -3.04
C VAL A 218 0.06 -21.07 -3.25
N LEU A 219 0.68 -20.88 -4.41
CA LEU A 219 0.98 -19.57 -5.02
C LEU A 219 -0.33 -18.82 -5.34
N ARG A 220 -1.19 -18.61 -4.34
CA ARG A 220 -2.38 -17.78 -4.49
C ARG A 220 -1.92 -16.34 -4.52
N ASN A 221 -1.81 -15.80 -5.72
CA ASN A 221 -2.28 -14.47 -6.14
C ASN A 221 -2.07 -13.26 -5.21
N ASP A 222 -1.17 -13.31 -4.22
CA ASP A 222 -0.96 -12.17 -3.36
C ASP A 222 0.06 -11.24 -4.00
N THR A 223 -0.50 -10.38 -4.84
CA THR A 223 0.20 -9.34 -5.61
C THR A 223 0.62 -8.19 -4.72
N GLY A 224 0.15 -8.07 -3.47
CA GLY A 224 0.34 -6.86 -2.64
C GLY A 224 1.80 -6.50 -2.40
N VAL A 225 2.61 -7.45 -1.94
CA VAL A 225 4.06 -7.23 -1.67
C VAL A 225 4.81 -6.95 -2.98
N LEU A 226 4.60 -7.77 -4.00
CA LEU A 226 5.25 -7.61 -5.31
C LEU A 226 4.90 -6.27 -5.97
N ARG A 227 3.64 -5.87 -5.87
CA ARG A 227 3.11 -4.59 -6.31
C ARG A 227 3.78 -3.44 -5.56
N GLN A 228 3.94 -3.54 -4.24
CA GLN A 228 4.71 -2.55 -3.47
C GLN A 228 6.16 -2.47 -3.92
N LEU A 229 6.77 -3.57 -4.32
CA LEU A 229 8.14 -3.62 -4.85
C LEU A 229 8.26 -3.13 -6.30
N GLY A 230 7.13 -2.94 -6.98
CA GLY A 230 7.07 -2.42 -8.35
C GLY A 230 7.11 -3.52 -9.42
N VAL A 231 6.88 -4.78 -9.07
CA VAL A 231 6.75 -5.86 -10.06
C VAL A 231 5.46 -5.63 -10.88
N GLY A 232 5.59 -5.64 -12.20
CA GLY A 232 4.47 -5.41 -13.13
C GLY A 232 3.93 -3.97 -13.17
N ILE A 233 4.55 -3.02 -12.45
CA ILE A 233 4.12 -1.61 -12.41
C ILE A 233 5.34 -0.70 -12.62
N SER A 234 5.16 0.39 -13.37
CA SER A 234 6.24 1.37 -13.57
C SER A 234 6.84 1.86 -12.24
N PRO A 235 8.18 1.93 -12.10
CA PRO A 235 8.85 2.30 -10.84
C PRO A 235 8.37 3.63 -10.25
N GLY A 236 7.99 4.59 -11.09
CA GLY A 236 7.54 5.93 -10.68
C GLY A 236 6.07 6.01 -10.23
N ASN A 237 5.28 4.95 -10.36
CA ASN A 237 3.87 4.95 -9.99
C ASN A 237 3.68 4.58 -8.50
N THR A 238 4.09 5.47 -7.60
CA THR A 238 4.00 5.26 -6.14
C THR A 238 2.57 5.01 -5.65
N THR A 239 1.59 5.74 -6.19
CA THR A 239 0.16 5.50 -5.89
C THR A 239 -0.30 4.12 -6.35
N GLY A 240 0.12 3.71 -7.55
CA GLY A 240 -0.13 2.38 -8.08
C GLY A 240 0.51 1.29 -7.24
N ARG A 241 1.67 1.55 -6.62
CA ARG A 241 2.37 0.60 -5.73
C ARG A 241 1.81 0.60 -4.30
N GLY A 242 1.00 1.58 -3.91
CA GLY A 242 0.57 1.76 -2.53
C GLY A 242 1.72 2.15 -1.60
N THR A 243 2.69 2.91 -2.12
CA THR A 243 3.85 3.42 -1.37
C THR A 243 3.85 4.95 -1.38
N LEU A 244 4.52 5.56 -0.40
CA LEU A 244 4.71 7.01 -0.36
C LEU A 244 5.81 7.43 -1.34
N ASN A 245 5.66 8.61 -1.94
CA ASN A 245 6.72 9.29 -2.66
C ASN A 245 7.74 9.85 -1.67
N LEU A 246 9.03 9.61 -1.91
CA LEU A 246 10.11 10.01 -1.02
C LEU A 246 10.90 11.16 -1.62
N GLU A 247 10.96 12.28 -0.90
CA GLU A 247 11.86 13.41 -1.16
C GLU A 247 12.92 13.46 -0.05
N VAL A 248 14.18 13.38 -0.45
CA VAL A 248 15.33 13.46 0.48
C VAL A 248 15.86 14.88 0.47
N HIS A 249 15.94 15.52 1.64
CA HIS A 249 16.40 16.90 1.79
C HIS A 249 17.85 16.94 2.27
N SER A 250 18.06 17.16 3.57
CA SER A 250 19.37 17.40 4.20
C SER A 250 19.85 16.19 5.01
N GLY A 251 21.16 15.95 4.97
CA GLY A 251 21.91 14.82 5.53
C GLY A 251 23.20 14.65 4.70
N PRO A 252 24.04 13.64 4.96
CA PRO A 252 23.80 12.50 5.84
C PRO A 252 24.35 12.72 7.25
N ASP A 253 23.52 12.46 8.26
CA ASP A 253 24.05 12.03 9.55
C ASP A 253 24.19 10.50 9.50
N LEU A 254 25.24 9.96 10.12
CA LEU A 254 25.30 8.52 10.35
C LEU A 254 24.10 8.08 11.19
N TRP A 255 23.52 6.92 10.86
CA TRP A 255 22.43 6.35 11.64
C TRP A 255 22.83 6.00 13.08
N MET A 256 24.15 5.89 13.33
CA MET A 256 24.78 5.60 14.62
C MET A 256 26.05 6.45 14.77
N GLU A 257 26.32 6.97 15.96
CA GLU A 257 27.60 7.64 16.24
C GLU A 257 28.75 6.62 16.12
N LEU A 258 29.57 6.77 15.08
CA LEU A 258 30.72 5.91 14.79
C LEU A 258 32.00 6.72 15.00
N ASP A 259 32.76 6.42 16.06
CA ASP A 259 34.03 7.07 16.37
C ASP A 259 35.17 6.50 15.50
N GLY A 260 35.52 7.22 14.42
CA GLY A 260 36.70 6.96 13.60
C GLY A 260 36.57 5.85 12.53
N GLU A 261 37.58 5.73 11.67
CA GLU A 261 37.57 4.86 10.47
C GLU A 261 37.47 3.35 10.79
N VAL A 262 38.02 2.92 11.93
CA VAL A 262 37.96 1.53 12.42
C VAL A 262 36.52 1.11 12.79
N SER A 263 35.71 2.05 13.29
CA SER A 263 34.32 1.77 13.67
C SER A 263 33.41 1.59 12.44
N ILE A 264 33.69 2.29 11.34
CA ILE A 264 32.95 2.20 10.07
C ILE A 264 33.18 0.84 9.41
N GLN A 265 34.43 0.38 9.32
CA GLN A 265 34.73 -0.94 8.76
C GLN A 265 34.07 -2.07 9.56
N SER A 266 34.06 -1.95 10.88
CA SER A 266 33.37 -2.90 11.76
C SER A 266 31.86 -2.91 11.49
N ALA A 267 31.23 -1.75 11.31
CA ALA A 267 29.81 -1.67 10.98
C ALA A 267 29.46 -2.30 9.61
N TYR A 268 30.33 -2.13 8.59
CA TYR A 268 30.18 -2.81 7.30
C TYR A 268 30.33 -4.34 7.42
N LEU A 269 31.24 -4.81 8.29
CA LEU A 269 31.42 -6.23 8.56
C LEU A 269 30.17 -6.81 9.24
N GLU A 270 29.64 -6.16 10.27
CA GLU A 270 28.41 -6.59 10.96
C GLU A 270 27.20 -6.62 10.02
N LEU A 271 27.05 -5.58 9.17
CA LEU A 271 26.02 -5.55 8.14
C LEU A 271 26.14 -6.74 7.19
N ARG A 272 27.37 -7.13 6.81
CA ARG A 272 27.60 -8.31 5.97
C ARG A 272 27.23 -9.60 6.68
N VAL A 273 27.68 -9.80 7.92
CA VAL A 273 27.37 -11.01 8.70
C VAL A 273 25.86 -11.15 8.86
N THR A 274 25.14 -10.04 9.02
CA THR A 274 23.69 -10.04 9.14
C THR A 274 22.97 -10.33 7.82
N LEU A 275 23.43 -9.74 6.70
CA LEU A 275 22.75 -9.88 5.39
C LEU A 275 23.09 -11.18 4.67
N VAL A 276 24.31 -11.67 4.85
CA VAL A 276 24.86 -12.81 4.09
C VAL A 276 25.70 -13.66 5.04
N GLU A 277 25.10 -14.05 6.17
CA GLU A 277 25.75 -14.89 7.17
C GLU A 277 26.40 -16.10 6.48
N PHE A 278 27.57 -16.46 6.98
CA PHE A 278 28.35 -17.56 6.44
C PHE A 278 27.55 -18.86 6.55
N SER A 279 27.22 -19.45 5.41
CA SER A 279 26.82 -20.85 5.35
C SER A 279 28.07 -21.71 5.22
N ALA A 280 28.22 -22.71 6.11
CA ALA A 280 29.26 -23.72 6.01
C ALA A 280 29.25 -24.50 4.68
N LEU A 281 28.15 -24.39 3.92
CA LEU A 281 27.92 -25.06 2.65
C LEU A 281 28.24 -24.18 1.43
N GLY A 282 28.83 -23.00 1.66
CA GLY A 282 29.21 -22.07 0.59
C GLY A 282 28.03 -21.36 -0.07
N GLY A 283 26.84 -21.43 0.54
CA GLY A 283 25.65 -20.77 0.01
C GLY A 283 24.35 -21.12 0.71
N TRP A 284 23.25 -20.55 0.20
CA TRP A 284 21.89 -20.72 0.70
C TRP A 284 21.00 -21.27 -0.40
N SER A 285 20.01 -22.05 0.00
CA SER A 285 19.09 -22.69 -0.92
C SER A 285 17.82 -21.84 -1.04
N LEU A 286 17.45 -21.44 -2.27
CA LEU A 286 16.29 -20.57 -2.53
C LEU A 286 15.08 -21.32 -3.12
N ALA A 287 15.16 -22.63 -3.31
CA ALA A 287 14.00 -23.45 -3.61
C ALA A 287 13.36 -23.88 -2.27
N GLY A 288 12.33 -23.15 -1.85
CA GLY A 288 11.72 -23.22 -0.52
C GLY A 288 11.09 -24.55 -0.08
N ASN A 289 11.30 -25.64 -0.82
CA ASN A 289 10.83 -26.98 -0.47
C ASN A 289 12.01 -27.97 -0.43
N ILE A 290 12.74 -27.97 0.68
CA ILE A 290 13.86 -28.91 0.91
C ILE A 290 13.42 -30.18 1.64
N VAL A 291 12.14 -30.55 1.55
CA VAL A 291 11.55 -31.67 2.31
C VAL A 291 12.23 -33.02 2.01
N PHE A 292 13.00 -33.11 0.92
CA PHE A 292 13.70 -34.33 0.50
C PHE A 292 15.17 -34.43 0.97
N ASN A 293 15.72 -33.41 1.64
CA ASN A 293 17.08 -33.51 2.20
C ASN A 293 17.06 -33.94 3.68
N ASP A 294 18.18 -34.47 4.16
CA ASP A 294 18.39 -34.76 5.58
C ASP A 294 18.08 -33.53 6.47
N LEU A 295 17.64 -33.79 7.71
CA LEU A 295 17.27 -32.76 8.68
C LEU A 295 18.40 -31.72 8.85
N THR A 296 19.65 -32.18 8.83
CA THR A 296 20.85 -31.35 8.91
C THR A 296 20.94 -30.37 7.73
N THR A 297 20.66 -30.82 6.51
CA THR A 297 20.64 -29.93 5.33
C THR A 297 19.49 -28.93 5.40
N THR A 298 18.33 -29.36 5.88
CA THR A 298 17.16 -28.46 6.03
C THR A 298 17.41 -27.35 7.04
N VAL A 299 18.16 -27.62 8.11
CA VAL A 299 18.44 -26.63 9.15
C VAL A 299 19.54 -25.65 8.72
N ILE A 300 20.55 -26.11 7.99
CA ILE A 300 21.79 -25.33 7.78
C ILE A 300 21.85 -24.70 6.38
N TRP A 301 21.09 -25.22 5.40
CA TRP A 301 21.13 -24.73 4.02
C TRP A 301 19.90 -23.90 3.62
N ALA A 302 18.78 -24.08 4.31
CA ALA A 302 17.52 -23.45 3.93
C ALA A 302 17.50 -21.96 4.19
N THR A 303 17.10 -21.18 3.20
CA THR A 303 16.59 -19.83 3.44
C THR A 303 15.18 -19.90 4.01
N HIS A 304 14.80 -18.93 4.86
CA HIS A 304 13.43 -18.83 5.35
C HIS A 304 12.44 -18.87 4.16
N PRO A 305 11.40 -19.71 4.21
CA PRO A 305 10.54 -19.97 3.05
C PRO A 305 9.89 -18.72 2.45
N GLU A 306 9.58 -17.71 3.28
CA GLU A 306 9.00 -16.45 2.81
C GLU A 306 9.96 -15.65 1.93
N HIS A 307 11.24 -15.57 2.32
CA HIS A 307 12.26 -14.89 1.53
C HIS A 307 12.54 -15.65 0.23
N ALA A 308 12.61 -16.98 0.31
CA ALA A 308 12.79 -17.84 -0.86
C ALA A 308 11.62 -17.70 -1.84
N ALA A 309 10.37 -17.80 -1.39
CA ALA A 309 9.19 -17.69 -2.23
C ALA A 309 9.07 -16.32 -2.91
N MET A 310 9.32 -15.24 -2.15
CA MET A 310 9.31 -13.88 -2.67
C MET A 310 10.40 -13.68 -3.73
N PHE A 311 11.62 -14.15 -3.45
CA PHE A 311 12.74 -14.06 -4.38
C PHE A 311 12.48 -14.84 -5.68
N GLN A 312 12.03 -16.09 -5.56
CA GLN A 312 11.67 -16.95 -6.70
C GLN A 312 10.62 -16.27 -7.57
N LYS A 313 9.55 -15.74 -6.96
CA LYS A 313 8.48 -15.07 -7.70
C LYS A 313 8.96 -13.83 -8.44
N ILE A 314 9.87 -13.06 -7.84
CA ILE A 314 10.47 -11.89 -8.49
C ILE A 314 11.36 -12.31 -9.65
N LEU A 315 12.18 -13.35 -9.49
CA LEU A 315 12.99 -13.89 -10.59
C LEU A 315 12.14 -14.38 -11.77
N HIS A 316 10.97 -14.96 -11.50
CA HIS A 316 10.05 -15.39 -12.56
C HIS A 316 9.35 -14.24 -13.27
N GLU A 317 8.97 -13.20 -12.53
CA GLU A 317 8.21 -12.06 -13.08
C GLU A 317 9.12 -10.94 -13.61
N THR A 318 10.39 -10.92 -13.21
CA THR A 318 11.36 -9.87 -13.56
C THR A 318 12.77 -10.45 -13.75
N ASP A 319 13.50 -9.96 -14.75
CA ASP A 319 14.95 -10.23 -14.90
C ASP A 319 15.81 -9.47 -13.86
N VAL A 320 15.25 -9.05 -12.72
CA VAL A 320 15.92 -8.15 -11.75
C VAL A 320 15.79 -8.66 -10.33
N ILE A 321 16.91 -8.67 -9.60
CA ILE A 321 17.01 -9.14 -8.22
C ILE A 321 16.78 -8.03 -7.21
N LEU A 322 16.02 -8.37 -6.16
CA LEU A 322 15.39 -7.44 -5.22
C LEU A 322 16.32 -6.93 -4.08
N ARG A 323 15.94 -5.75 -3.60
CA ARG A 323 16.38 -4.97 -2.42
C ARG A 323 15.83 -5.52 -1.10
N LEU A 324 16.62 -5.44 -0.02
CA LEU A 324 16.23 -5.78 1.35
C LEU A 324 15.82 -4.51 2.12
N ALA A 325 14.94 -4.63 3.12
CA ALA A 325 14.47 -3.48 3.90
C ALA A 325 14.54 -3.76 5.41
N SER A 326 15.11 -2.82 6.16
CA SER A 326 15.22 -2.86 7.63
C SER A 326 14.19 -1.93 8.32
N ILE A 327 13.87 -2.25 9.58
CA ILE A 327 12.93 -1.53 10.45
C ILE A 327 13.69 -0.50 11.30
N PHE A 328 13.09 0.68 11.56
CA PHE A 328 13.68 1.72 12.42
C PHE A 328 12.59 2.54 13.14
N GLU A 329 12.85 2.96 14.37
CA GLU A 329 11.98 3.82 15.20
C GLU A 329 12.48 5.28 15.21
N PRO A 330 11.60 6.30 15.28
CA PRO A 330 12.02 7.69 15.18
C PRO A 330 12.51 8.21 16.54
N THR A 331 13.72 8.79 16.59
CA THR A 331 14.31 9.33 17.82
C THR A 331 14.09 10.83 18.04
N HIS A 332 13.35 11.52 17.15
CA HIS A 332 13.12 12.96 17.21
C HIS A 332 11.69 13.35 16.83
N GLU A 333 11.30 14.61 17.08
CA GLU A 333 10.01 15.17 16.69
C GLU A 333 9.81 15.12 15.17
N VAL A 334 8.66 14.61 14.74
CA VAL A 334 8.27 14.40 13.35
C VAL A 334 6.92 15.06 13.09
N THR A 335 6.74 15.65 11.91
CA THR A 335 5.43 16.16 11.47
C THR A 335 4.75 15.11 10.63
N THR A 336 3.51 14.75 10.98
CA THR A 336 2.80 13.62 10.38
C THR A 336 1.34 14.00 10.11
N ILE A 337 0.79 13.55 8.99
CA ILE A 337 -0.64 13.66 8.68
C ILE A 337 -1.14 12.26 8.37
N ASN A 338 -2.16 11.84 9.11
CA ASN A 338 -2.77 10.53 9.00
C ASN A 338 -4.26 10.64 8.67
N ALA A 339 -4.75 9.79 7.78
CA ALA A 339 -6.16 9.58 7.54
C ALA A 339 -6.83 9.00 8.79
N GLN A 340 -7.94 9.59 9.23
CA GLN A 340 -8.72 9.09 10.35
C GLN A 340 -10.11 8.68 9.88
N ASN A 341 -10.52 7.47 10.27
CA ASN A 341 -11.87 6.98 10.03
C ASN A 341 -12.79 7.52 11.13
N PHE A 342 -13.69 8.42 10.77
CA PHE A 342 -14.74 8.91 11.68
C PHE A 342 -16.09 8.32 11.31
N VAL A 343 -16.74 7.68 12.28
CA VAL A 343 -18.10 7.15 12.15
C VAL A 343 -19.15 8.27 12.28
N VAL A 344 -18.78 9.40 12.90
CA VAL A 344 -19.66 10.54 13.16
C VAL A 344 -18.95 11.84 12.73
N PRO A 345 -19.64 12.78 12.04
CA PRO A 345 -19.04 14.03 11.62
C PRO A 345 -18.56 14.86 12.82
N GLN A 346 -17.30 15.32 12.77
CA GLN A 346 -16.74 16.18 13.82
C GLN A 346 -17.24 17.63 13.75
N GLN A 347 -17.62 18.09 12.56
CA GLN A 347 -18.11 19.44 12.35
C GLN A 347 -19.64 19.48 12.37
N TRP A 348 -20.19 20.00 13.45
CA TRP A 348 -21.64 20.16 13.64
C TRP A 348 -22.18 21.46 13.05
N THR A 349 -21.33 22.28 12.43
CA THR A 349 -21.69 23.61 11.91
C THR A 349 -22.87 23.55 10.96
N GLY A 350 -22.88 22.61 10.02
CA GLY A 350 -24.00 22.43 9.08
C GLY A 350 -25.30 22.02 9.78
N PHE A 351 -25.21 21.14 10.79
CA PHE A 351 -26.37 20.73 11.59
C PHE A 351 -26.93 21.89 12.43
N ILE A 352 -26.05 22.67 13.07
CA ILE A 352 -26.43 23.85 13.86
C ILE A 352 -27.17 24.87 12.97
N VAL A 353 -26.65 25.15 11.76
CA VAL A 353 -27.29 26.06 10.81
C VAL A 353 -28.68 25.55 10.39
N ALA A 354 -28.81 24.27 10.06
CA ALA A 354 -30.09 23.69 9.68
C ALA A 354 -31.13 23.75 10.81
N ILE A 355 -30.73 23.44 12.05
CA ILE A 355 -31.59 23.52 13.22
C ILE A 355 -32.02 24.96 13.50
N ALA A 356 -31.10 25.93 13.38
CA ALA A 356 -31.42 27.34 13.59
C ALA A 356 -32.45 27.85 12.58
N ILE A 357 -32.33 27.47 11.30
CA ILE A 357 -33.31 27.82 10.25
C ILE A 357 -34.68 27.21 10.57
N LEU A 358 -34.71 25.94 11.00
CA LEU A 358 -35.94 25.25 11.40
C LEU A 358 -36.63 25.96 12.57
N ILE A 359 -35.88 26.30 13.63
CA ILE A 359 -36.41 27.03 14.79
C ILE A 359 -36.96 28.38 14.38
N MET A 360 -36.23 29.15 13.56
CA MET A 360 -36.70 30.44 13.05
C MET A 360 -37.98 30.30 12.22
N HIS A 361 -38.07 29.29 11.36
CA HIS A 361 -39.29 29.01 10.60
C HIS A 361 -40.48 28.75 11.52
N PHE A 362 -40.33 27.90 12.54
CA PHE A 362 -41.41 27.64 13.50
C PHE A 362 -41.82 28.88 14.28
N ILE A 363 -40.88 29.73 14.69
CA ILE A 363 -41.18 31.01 15.37
C ILE A 363 -42.00 31.92 14.45
N LEU A 364 -41.58 32.09 13.19
CA LEU A 364 -42.30 32.93 12.22
C LEU A 364 -43.71 32.39 11.93
N THR A 365 -43.84 31.08 11.76
CA THR A 365 -45.14 30.44 11.52
C THR A 365 -46.06 30.55 12.74
N ALA A 366 -45.54 30.38 13.96
CA ALA A 366 -46.32 30.59 15.18
C ALA A 366 -46.75 32.06 15.34
N LEU A 367 -45.85 33.01 15.06
CA LEU A 367 -46.14 34.43 15.17
C LEU A 367 -47.20 34.88 14.16
N THR A 368 -47.13 34.39 12.91
CA THR A 368 -48.15 34.65 11.89
C THR A 368 -49.51 34.06 12.28
N LEU A 369 -49.56 32.83 12.81
CA LEU A 369 -50.78 32.22 13.34
C LEU A 369 -51.39 33.03 14.50
N VAL A 370 -50.57 33.46 15.47
CA VAL A 370 -51.04 34.27 16.61
C VAL A 370 -51.55 35.64 16.15
N LEU A 371 -50.85 36.29 15.23
CA LEU A 371 -51.28 37.56 14.64
C LEU A 371 -52.61 37.41 13.91
N PHE A 372 -52.74 36.35 13.09
CA PHE A 372 -53.98 36.04 12.40
C PHE A 372 -55.13 35.82 13.39
N ALA A 373 -54.93 34.97 14.41
CA ALA A 373 -55.95 34.67 15.42
C ALA A 373 -56.35 35.87 16.29
N LYS A 374 -55.44 36.82 16.55
CA LYS A 374 -55.76 38.06 17.30
C LYS A 374 -56.43 39.13 16.44
N ARG A 375 -56.10 39.19 15.14
CA ARG A 375 -56.60 40.22 14.21
C ARG A 375 -57.81 39.77 13.38
N THR A 376 -58.30 38.55 13.56
CA THR A 376 -59.53 38.03 12.93
C THR A 376 -60.80 38.81 13.28
N GLN A 377 -60.79 39.65 14.32
CA GLN A 377 -61.88 40.62 14.55
C GLN A 377 -62.06 41.66 13.43
N SER A 378 -61.07 41.80 12.54
CA SER A 378 -61.15 42.64 11.33
C SER A 378 -61.29 41.81 10.04
N SER A 379 -61.51 40.49 10.15
CA SER A 379 -61.70 39.64 8.99
C SER A 379 -63.16 39.66 8.55
N LEU A 380 -63.40 39.84 7.25
CA LEU A 380 -64.73 39.75 6.63
C LEU A 380 -65.22 38.30 6.46
N LEU A 381 -64.41 37.32 6.92
CA LEU A 381 -64.73 35.90 6.85
C LEU A 381 -65.95 35.60 7.74
N GLY A 382 -67.12 35.40 7.12
CA GLY A 382 -68.40 35.19 7.82
C GLY A 382 -69.29 36.43 7.96
N ASN A 383 -69.01 37.54 7.26
CA ASN A 383 -69.85 38.73 7.32
C ASN A 383 -71.23 38.51 6.66
N ALA A 384 -72.26 38.32 7.48
CA ALA A 384 -73.65 38.12 7.03
C ALA A 384 -74.32 39.40 6.49
N TRP A 385 -73.77 40.60 6.79
CA TRP A 385 -74.37 41.87 6.34
C TRP A 385 -74.37 42.05 4.83
N GLN A 386 -73.44 41.41 4.11
CA GLN A 386 -73.44 41.37 2.64
C GLN A 386 -74.67 40.63 2.09
N ALA A 387 -75.21 39.64 2.82
CA ALA A 387 -76.44 38.96 2.45
C ALA A 387 -77.67 39.78 2.87
N VAL A 388 -77.66 40.37 4.06
CA VAL A 388 -78.78 41.20 4.57
C VAL A 388 -78.96 42.47 3.74
N SER A 389 -77.89 43.08 3.21
CA SER A 389 -77.99 44.26 2.35
C SER A 389 -78.72 44.02 1.02
N GLN A 390 -78.82 42.76 0.59
CA GLN A 390 -79.59 42.38 -0.60
C GLN A 390 -81.10 42.32 -0.34
N LEU A 391 -81.56 42.46 0.90
CA LEU A 391 -82.98 42.39 1.29
C LEU A 391 -83.52 43.75 1.75
N VAL A 392 -82.84 44.84 1.40
CA VAL A 392 -83.17 46.20 1.83
C VAL A 392 -84.54 46.66 1.31
N SER A 393 -85.34 47.19 2.21
CA SER A 393 -86.61 47.89 1.93
C SER A 393 -86.45 49.39 2.23
N PRO A 394 -87.37 50.26 1.77
CA PRO A 394 -87.36 51.68 2.14
C PRO A 394 -87.35 51.93 3.66
N GLU A 395 -88.01 51.05 4.43
CA GLU A 395 -88.10 51.12 5.90
C GLU A 395 -86.77 50.76 6.57
N THR A 396 -86.00 49.83 6.00
CA THR A 396 -84.76 49.29 6.58
C THR A 396 -83.48 49.91 6.01
N GLN A 397 -83.61 50.74 4.97
CA GLN A 397 -82.50 51.32 4.21
C GLN A 397 -81.49 52.06 5.06
N ASP A 398 -81.93 52.84 6.05
CA ASP A 398 -81.05 53.70 6.84
C ASP A 398 -80.17 52.88 7.80
N ILE A 399 -80.73 51.83 8.41
CA ILE A 399 -79.97 50.93 9.28
C ILE A 399 -79.04 50.04 8.46
N ILE A 400 -79.51 49.48 7.34
CA ILE A 400 -78.72 48.58 6.51
C ILE A 400 -77.55 49.32 5.83
N ARG A 401 -77.74 50.57 5.40
CA ARG A 401 -76.64 51.40 4.88
C ARG A 401 -75.64 51.77 5.97
N ALA A 402 -76.09 52.05 7.19
CA ALA A 402 -75.20 52.26 8.31
C ALA A 402 -74.41 50.98 8.62
N ALA A 403 -75.07 49.83 8.73
CA ALA A 403 -74.46 48.54 9.02
C ALA A 403 -73.51 48.04 7.91
N GLY A 404 -73.79 48.38 6.65
CA GLY A 404 -72.97 48.02 5.49
C GLY A 404 -71.75 48.93 5.28
N SER A 405 -71.59 49.99 6.05
CA SER A 405 -70.39 50.85 5.99
C SER A 405 -69.17 50.14 6.60
N GLU A 406 -68.00 50.31 5.98
CA GLU A 406 -66.79 49.58 6.36
C GLU A 406 -66.44 49.77 7.84
N GLY A 407 -66.39 48.66 8.60
CA GLY A 407 -65.81 48.64 9.94
C GLY A 407 -66.78 48.82 11.12
N ILE A 408 -68.10 48.89 10.89
CA ILE A 408 -69.07 48.85 12.01
C ILE A 408 -69.22 47.42 12.53
N ARG A 409 -69.01 47.23 13.83
CA ARG A 409 -69.21 45.94 14.52
C ARG A 409 -70.70 45.72 14.82
N ASP A 410 -71.13 44.46 14.90
CA ASP A 410 -72.54 44.11 15.20
C ASP A 410 -73.10 44.82 16.45
N ARG A 411 -72.29 44.96 17.51
CA ARG A 411 -72.68 45.70 18.73
C ARG A 411 -72.97 47.18 18.48
N GLN A 412 -72.27 47.79 17.53
CA GLN A 412 -72.50 49.19 17.16
C GLN A 412 -73.74 49.32 16.29
N VAL A 413 -74.04 48.35 15.42
CA VAL A 413 -75.31 48.28 14.69
C VAL A 413 -76.48 48.11 15.66
N GLU A 414 -76.34 47.25 16.66
CA GLU A 414 -77.36 47.07 17.70
C GLU A 414 -77.59 48.36 18.50
N ALA A 415 -76.51 49.07 18.86
CA ALA A 415 -76.61 50.36 19.54
C ALA A 415 -77.30 51.42 18.67
N LEU A 416 -77.03 51.44 17.36
CA LEU A 416 -77.66 52.34 16.40
C LEU A 416 -79.17 52.05 16.26
N ALA A 417 -79.55 50.78 16.18
CA ALA A 417 -80.95 50.35 16.14
C ALA A 417 -81.69 50.74 17.43
N ARG A 418 -81.03 50.62 18.59
CA ARG A 418 -81.56 51.10 19.88
C ARG A 418 -81.72 52.61 19.92
N SER A 419 -80.73 53.38 19.46
CA SER A 419 -80.80 54.85 19.47
C SER A 419 -81.84 55.39 18.49
N ALA A 420 -82.09 54.68 17.38
CA ALA A 420 -83.13 55.02 16.42
C ALA A 420 -84.55 54.61 16.89
N GLY A 421 -84.70 54.00 18.07
CA GLY A 421 -85.98 53.53 18.60
C GLY A 421 -86.53 52.27 17.94
N ARG A 422 -85.75 51.61 17.08
CA ARG A 422 -86.17 50.46 16.26
C ARG A 422 -85.80 49.10 16.86
N ASN A 423 -85.37 49.06 18.11
CA ASN A 423 -84.97 47.82 18.81
C ASN A 423 -86.14 46.89 19.18
N ARG A 424 -87.38 47.36 19.04
CA ARG A 424 -88.61 46.59 19.32
C ARG A 424 -89.39 46.23 18.07
N GLU A 425 -88.93 46.66 16.90
CA GLU A 425 -89.55 46.34 15.63
C GLU A 425 -89.25 44.88 15.27
N VAL A 426 -90.28 44.15 14.87
CA VAL A 426 -90.13 42.78 14.35
C VAL A 426 -90.12 42.90 12.84
N TYR A 427 -89.03 42.45 12.21
CA TYR A 427 -88.92 42.45 10.76
C TYR A 427 -89.25 41.06 10.21
N ALA A 428 -89.98 41.01 9.10
CA ALA A 428 -90.30 39.79 8.38
C ALA A 428 -89.93 39.94 6.90
N LEU A 429 -89.72 38.80 6.23
CA LEU A 429 -89.53 38.77 4.78
C LEU A 429 -90.90 38.88 4.10
N ALA A 430 -91.07 39.89 3.26
CA ALA A 430 -92.28 40.12 2.48
C ALA A 430 -91.93 40.45 1.03
N SER A 431 -92.89 40.27 0.11
CA SER A 431 -92.72 40.68 -1.29
C SER A 431 -93.01 42.18 -1.42
N GLY A 432 -92.06 42.93 -1.98
CA GLY A 432 -92.20 44.36 -2.24
C GLY A 432 -93.37 44.64 -3.19
N VAL A 433 -94.17 45.64 -2.84
CA VAL A 433 -95.42 46.00 -3.53
C VAL A 433 -95.18 46.50 -4.97
N ASP A 434 -94.00 47.08 -5.22
CA ASP A 434 -93.68 47.75 -6.49
C ASP A 434 -92.83 46.89 -7.46
N ASN A 435 -92.11 45.89 -6.96
CA ASN A 435 -91.05 45.20 -7.73
C ASN A 435 -91.04 43.67 -7.60
N GLY A 436 -91.86 43.08 -6.72
CA GLY A 436 -91.90 41.64 -6.48
C GLY A 436 -90.64 41.04 -5.83
N ARG A 437 -89.70 41.87 -5.35
CA ARG A 437 -88.48 41.44 -4.66
C ARG A 437 -88.80 41.04 -3.23
N ILE A 438 -88.10 40.04 -2.68
CA ILE A 438 -88.16 39.77 -1.24
C ILE A 438 -87.38 40.86 -0.49
N GLU A 439 -88.08 41.55 0.39
CA GLU A 439 -87.57 42.68 1.18
C GLU A 439 -87.85 42.45 2.67
N LEU A 440 -87.05 43.09 3.53
CA LEU A 440 -87.21 43.05 4.98
C LEU A 440 -88.17 44.17 5.41
N CYS A 441 -89.39 43.83 5.81
CA CYS A 441 -90.45 44.79 6.16
C CYS A 441 -90.79 44.73 7.65
N VAL A 442 -91.21 45.85 8.24
CA VAL A 442 -91.71 45.89 9.62
C VAL A 442 -93.05 45.17 9.71
N ARG A 443 -93.23 44.33 10.74
CA ARG A 443 -94.43 43.53 10.98
C ARG A 443 -95.41 44.19 11.95
#